data_AF-R6QD42-F1
#
_entry.id   AF-R6QD42-F1
#
_cell.length_a   1.000
_cell.length_b   1.000
_cell.length_c   1.000
_cell.angle_alpha   90.00
_cell.angle_beta   90.00
_cell.angle_gamma   90.00
#
_symmetry.space_group_name_H-M   'P 1'
#
loop_
_entity.id
_entity.type
_entity.pdbx_description
1 polymer ?
#
loop_
_entity_poly.entity_id
_entity_poly.type
_entity_poly.pdbx_seq_one_letter_code
_entity_poly.pdbx_strand_id
1 'polypeptide(L)'
;MLTFNISILYNVINILVLFVLLKIFLFKPVTEIMEKRKAMIQQDLDDAKKAKDDAEQMKGEYENTLNSAKNQAADIVKDAKTRAEVEYNSIIEQGNKDAAAIMANADKAIAQEKERAIKQSKAEMADLAISMASKLVEKNVDATTNKKLIDDFLSEAGDTQ
;
A
#
# COMPACT_ATOMS: atom_id res chain seq x y z
N MET A 1 36.44 67.47 88.86
CA MET A 1 35.14 67.94 88.30
C MET A 1 35.20 67.77 86.79
N LEU A 2 34.39 66.89 86.21
CA LEU A 2 34.20 66.81 84.77
C LEU A 2 33.41 68.06 84.37
N THR A 3 34.09 69.12 83.94
CA THR A 3 33.42 70.25 83.29
C THR A 3 32.84 69.75 81.98
N PHE A 4 31.52 69.58 81.94
CA PHE A 4 30.77 69.31 80.73
C PHE A 4 30.99 70.46 79.74
N ASN A 5 31.95 70.27 78.85
CA ASN A 5 32.30 71.22 77.81
C ASN A 5 31.40 71.00 76.59
N ILE A 6 30.94 72.11 75.99
CA ILE A 6 30.19 72.14 74.73
C ILE A 6 30.87 71.31 73.61
N SER A 7 32.19 71.12 73.73
CA SER A 7 33.02 70.27 72.86
C SER A 7 32.58 68.81 72.81
N ILE A 8 32.07 68.23 73.90
CA ILE A 8 31.56 66.85 73.89
C ILE A 8 30.29 66.77 73.04
N LEU A 9 29.38 67.76 73.20
CA LEU A 9 28.16 67.84 72.42
C LEU A 9 28.45 67.99 70.91
N TYR A 10 29.46 68.80 70.56
CA TYR A 10 29.90 68.94 69.17
C TYR A 10 30.48 67.64 68.60
N ASN A 11 31.29 66.91 69.36
CA ASN A 11 31.82 65.60 68.94
C ASN A 11 30.71 64.56 68.74
N VAL A 12 29.71 64.53 69.64
CA VAL A 12 28.54 63.64 69.51
C VAL A 12 27.75 63.97 68.24
N ILE A 13 27.49 65.26 67.98
CA ILE A 13 26.81 65.70 66.75
C ILE A 13 27.61 65.31 65.51
N ASN A 14 28.94 65.48 65.51
CA ASN A 14 29.79 65.10 64.38
C ASN A 14 29.73 63.59 64.11
N ILE A 15 29.83 62.75 65.15
CA ILE A 15 29.68 61.29 65.02
C ILE A 15 28.28 60.93 64.49
N LEU A 16 27.23 61.61 64.94
CA LEU A 16 25.86 61.38 64.48
C LEU A 16 25.69 61.73 62.99
N VAL A 17 26.25 62.87 62.57
CA VAL A 17 26.25 63.29 61.16
C VAL A 17 27.05 62.31 60.31
N LEU A 18 28.23 61.90 60.75
CA LEU A 18 29.05 60.88 60.07
C LEU A 18 28.31 59.54 59.97
N PHE A 19 27.63 59.11 61.03
CA PHE A 19 26.85 57.88 61.04
C PHE A 19 25.69 57.92 60.03
N VAL A 20 24.97 59.05 59.97
CA VAL A 20 23.89 59.25 58.99
C VAL A 20 24.44 59.25 57.56
N LEU A 21 25.56 59.93 57.32
CA LEU A 21 26.24 59.92 56.02
C LEU A 21 26.67 58.51 55.63
N LEU A 22 27.31 57.75 56.52
CA LEU A 22 27.71 56.37 56.23
C LEU A 22 26.50 55.45 55.99
N LYS A 23 25.42 55.60 56.75
CA LYS A 23 24.19 54.82 56.55
C LYS A 23 23.60 55.04 55.15
N ILE A 24 23.55 56.29 54.69
CA ILE A 24 22.95 56.64 53.40
C ILE A 24 23.91 56.36 52.24
N PHE A 25 25.18 56.72 52.36
CA PHE A 25 26.15 56.64 51.26
C PHE A 25 26.85 55.29 51.14
N LEU A 26 26.96 54.49 52.21
CA LEU A 26 27.69 53.22 52.18
C LEU A 26 26.78 52.01 52.38
N PHE A 27 26.01 51.97 53.47
CA PHE A 27 25.21 50.79 53.79
C PHE A 27 24.08 50.55 52.79
N LYS A 28 23.41 51.61 52.33
CA LYS A 28 22.35 51.52 51.32
C LYS A 28 22.83 50.91 49.99
N PRO A 29 23.83 51.48 49.28
CA PRO A 29 24.27 50.90 48.01
C PRO A 29 24.90 49.52 48.15
N VAL A 30 25.61 49.23 49.25
CA VAL A 30 26.19 47.89 49.48
C VAL A 30 25.08 46.85 49.64
N THR A 31 24.03 47.16 50.41
CA THR A 31 22.88 46.25 50.60
C THR A 31 22.13 46.04 49.28
N GLU A 32 21.92 47.11 48.50
CA GLU A 32 21.27 47.01 47.18
C GLU A 32 22.07 46.10 46.21
N ILE A 33 23.40 46.18 46.19
CA ILE A 33 24.24 45.30 45.37
C ILE A 33 24.14 43.84 45.82
N MET A 34 24.12 43.60 47.14
CA MET A 34 23.98 42.25 47.68
C MET A 34 22.61 41.63 47.37
N GLU A 35 21.53 42.39 47.53
CA GLU A 35 20.19 41.95 47.16
C GLU A 35 20.07 41.71 45.64
N LYS A 36 20.65 42.58 44.81
CA LYS A 36 20.69 42.38 43.36
C LYS A 36 21.45 41.11 42.96
N ARG A 37 22.59 40.83 43.62
CA ARG A 37 23.33 39.58 43.40
C ARG A 37 22.52 38.36 43.84
N LYS A 38 21.87 38.42 45.00
CA LYS A 38 21.02 37.34 45.49
C LYS A 38 19.85 37.07 44.53
N ALA A 39 19.20 38.12 44.05
CA ALA A 39 18.11 38.01 43.09
C ALA A 39 18.58 37.41 41.76
N MET A 40 19.75 37.83 41.25
CA MET A 40 20.34 37.27 40.03
C MET A 40 20.64 35.77 40.19
N ILE A 41 21.30 35.37 41.29
CA ILE A 41 21.61 33.96 41.54
C ILE A 41 20.34 33.13 41.69
N GLN A 42 19.33 33.64 42.39
CA GLN A 42 18.05 32.96 42.53
C GLN A 42 17.37 32.79 41.17
N GLN A 43 17.38 33.84 40.35
CA GLN A 43 16.84 33.79 38.99
C GLN A 43 17.59 32.76 38.13
N ASP A 44 18.93 32.77 38.14
CA ASP A 44 19.73 31.81 37.38
C ASP A 44 19.46 30.36 37.80
N LEU A 45 19.26 30.12 39.11
CA LEU A 45 18.90 28.80 39.63
C LEU A 45 17.49 28.38 39.22
N ASP A 46 16.53 29.30 39.26
CA ASP A 46 15.15 29.04 38.87
C ASP A 46 15.05 28.78 37.36
N ASP A 47 15.79 29.54 36.55
CA ASP A 47 15.88 29.36 35.10
C ASP A 47 16.57 28.04 34.75
N ALA A 48 17.66 27.68 35.45
CA ALA A 48 18.33 26.39 35.26
C ALA A 48 17.44 25.21 35.64
N LYS A 49 16.68 25.33 36.74
CA LYS A 49 15.71 24.30 37.14
C LYS A 49 14.60 24.16 36.11
N LYS A 50 14.04 25.27 35.64
CA LYS A 50 13.01 25.25 34.60
C LYS A 50 13.51 24.63 33.30
N ALA A 51 14.71 25.01 32.86
CA ALA A 51 15.31 24.43 31.66
C ALA A 51 15.53 22.92 31.80
N LYS A 52 15.89 22.44 32.99
CA LYS A 52 16.02 21.01 33.27
C LYS A 52 14.65 20.31 33.23
N ASP A 53 13.64 20.86 33.89
CA ASP A 53 12.29 20.29 33.92
C ASP A 53 11.69 20.25 32.50
N ASP A 54 11.84 21.33 31.72
CA ASP A 54 11.42 21.40 30.31
C ASP A 54 12.15 20.36 29.45
N ALA A 55 13.46 20.16 29.67
CA ALA A 55 14.25 19.15 28.95
C ALA A 55 13.81 17.71 29.31
N GLU A 56 13.51 17.43 30.58
CA GLU A 56 12.98 16.14 31.03
C GLU A 56 11.59 15.88 30.43
N GLN A 57 10.73 16.89 30.38
CA GLN A 57 9.42 16.80 29.72
C GLN A 57 9.56 16.51 28.22
N MET A 58 10.37 17.31 27.50
CA MET A 58 10.60 17.10 26.06
C MET A 58 11.19 15.71 25.77
N LYS A 59 12.09 15.22 26.62
CA LYS A 59 12.63 13.87 26.50
C LYS A 59 11.52 12.81 26.63
N GLY A 60 10.64 12.95 27.63
CA GLY A 60 9.50 12.04 27.82
C GLY A 60 8.54 12.05 26.62
N GLU A 61 8.20 13.23 26.11
CA GLU A 61 7.37 13.39 24.90
C GLU A 61 8.02 12.76 23.67
N TYR A 62 9.33 12.93 23.51
CA TYR A 62 10.09 12.34 22.41
C TYR A 62 10.12 10.81 22.50
N GLU A 63 10.39 10.25 23.68
CA GLU A 63 10.37 8.79 23.90
C GLU A 63 8.98 8.19 23.62
N ASN A 64 7.92 8.86 24.06
CA ASN A 64 6.54 8.47 23.79
C ASN A 64 6.22 8.52 22.29
N THR A 65 6.60 9.60 21.62
CA THR A 65 6.41 9.76 20.17
C THR A 65 7.18 8.69 19.39
N LEU A 66 8.42 8.41 19.79
CA LEU A 66 9.24 7.37 19.17
C LEU A 66 8.62 5.98 19.34
N ASN A 67 8.11 5.65 20.52
CA ASN A 67 7.43 4.38 20.76
C ASN A 67 6.13 4.28 19.97
N SER A 68 5.34 5.35 19.91
CA SER A 68 4.13 5.41 19.08
C SER A 68 4.46 5.22 17.60
N ALA A 69 5.50 5.88 17.09
CA ALA A 69 5.94 5.75 15.71
C ALA A 69 6.40 4.31 15.39
N LYS A 70 7.11 3.66 16.31
CA LYS A 70 7.50 2.24 16.16
C LYS A 70 6.29 1.31 16.10
N ASN A 71 5.30 1.53 16.97
CA ASN A 71 4.08 0.73 16.97
C ASN A 71 3.29 0.93 15.68
N GLN A 72 3.11 2.18 15.23
CA GLN A 72 2.46 2.49 13.95
C GLN A 72 3.19 1.86 12.77
N ALA A 73 4.52 1.89 12.75
CA ALA A 73 5.30 1.23 11.70
C ALA A 73 5.08 -0.29 11.71
N ALA A 74 5.06 -0.92 12.88
CA ALA A 74 4.77 -2.36 13.00
C ALA A 74 3.35 -2.69 12.51
N ASP A 75 2.36 -1.86 12.83
CA ASP A 75 0.98 -2.02 12.38
C ASP A 75 0.86 -1.86 10.86
N ILE A 76 1.55 -0.88 10.27
CA ILE A 76 1.60 -0.69 8.81
C ILE A 76 2.18 -1.92 8.13
N VAL A 77 3.30 -2.45 8.63
CA VAL A 77 3.93 -3.65 8.07
C VAL A 77 3.01 -4.87 8.19
N LYS A 78 2.32 -5.01 9.33
CA LYS A 78 1.36 -6.10 9.55
C LYS A 78 0.18 -6.00 8.58
N ASP A 79 -0.43 -4.83 8.45
CA ASP A 79 -1.56 -4.60 7.53
C ASP A 79 -1.14 -4.83 6.07
N ALA A 80 0.04 -4.33 5.68
CA ALA A 80 0.60 -4.56 4.35
C ALA A 80 0.79 -6.06 4.07
N LYS A 81 1.31 -6.83 5.03
CA LYS A 81 1.47 -8.28 4.89
C LYS A 81 0.13 -8.99 4.76
N THR A 82 -0.86 -8.65 5.59
CA THR A 82 -2.19 -9.24 5.51
C THR A 82 -2.87 -8.93 4.18
N ARG A 83 -2.78 -7.68 3.68
CA ARG A 83 -3.30 -7.32 2.36
C ARG A 83 -2.58 -8.06 1.24
N ALA A 84 -1.27 -8.20 1.33
CA ALA A 84 -0.49 -8.94 0.34
C ALA A 84 -0.88 -10.43 0.32
N GLU A 85 -1.13 -11.06 1.47
CA GLU A 85 -1.61 -12.44 1.54
C GLU A 85 -3.02 -12.60 0.93
N VAL A 86 -3.93 -11.66 1.20
CA VAL A 86 -5.28 -11.66 0.60
C VAL A 86 -5.20 -11.50 -0.92
N GLU A 87 -4.42 -10.53 -1.40
CA GLU A 87 -4.23 -10.28 -2.83
C GLU A 87 -3.58 -11.48 -3.52
N TYR A 88 -2.55 -12.07 -2.91
CA TYR A 88 -1.90 -13.27 -3.42
C TYR A 88 -2.91 -14.41 -3.58
N ASN A 89 -3.71 -14.68 -2.55
CA ASN A 89 -4.72 -15.74 -2.62
C ASN A 89 -5.78 -15.44 -3.69
N SER A 90 -6.21 -14.18 -3.83
CA SER A 90 -7.14 -13.75 -4.88
C SER A 90 -6.58 -13.98 -6.28
N ILE A 91 -5.31 -13.61 -6.52
CA ILE A 91 -4.62 -13.83 -7.80
C ILE A 91 -4.53 -15.33 -8.12
N ILE A 92 -4.17 -16.16 -7.14
CA ILE A 92 -4.09 -17.61 -7.33
C ILE A 92 -5.48 -18.20 -7.62
N GLU A 93 -6.51 -17.78 -6.90
CA GLU A 93 -7.88 -18.24 -7.13
C GLU A 93 -8.37 -17.84 -8.53
N GLN A 94 -8.13 -16.59 -8.94
CA GLN A 94 -8.48 -16.11 -10.26
C GLN A 94 -7.71 -16.86 -11.36
N GLY A 95 -6.41 -17.07 -11.18
CA GLY A 95 -5.60 -17.86 -12.11
C GLY A 95 -6.10 -19.29 -12.28
N ASN A 96 -6.53 -19.94 -11.19
CA ASN A 96 -7.14 -21.27 -11.26
C ASN A 96 -8.49 -21.26 -11.99
N LYS A 97 -9.33 -20.23 -11.77
CA LYS A 97 -10.61 -20.06 -12.49
C LYS A 97 -10.38 -19.87 -13.98
N ASP A 98 -9.41 -19.03 -14.34
CA ASP A 98 -9.07 -18.75 -15.73
C ASP A 98 -8.51 -20.00 -16.42
N ALA A 99 -7.62 -20.74 -15.75
CA ALA A 99 -7.10 -22.01 -16.25
C ALA A 99 -8.23 -23.04 -16.48
N ALA A 100 -9.15 -23.17 -15.52
CA ALA A 100 -10.31 -24.05 -15.66
C ALA A 100 -11.23 -23.63 -16.82
N ALA A 101 -11.45 -22.32 -17.01
CA ALA A 101 -12.23 -21.80 -18.12
C ALA A 101 -11.56 -22.07 -19.47
N ILE A 102 -10.23 -21.91 -19.56
CA ILE A 102 -9.45 -22.24 -20.76
C ILE A 102 -9.58 -23.72 -21.09
N MET A 103 -9.42 -24.61 -20.10
CA MET A 103 -9.57 -26.06 -20.32
C MET A 103 -10.98 -26.42 -20.81
N ALA A 104 -12.02 -25.89 -20.16
CA ALA A 104 -13.40 -26.15 -20.56
C ALA A 104 -13.70 -25.66 -21.99
N ASN A 105 -13.17 -24.49 -22.36
CA ASN A 105 -13.30 -23.97 -23.72
C ASN A 105 -12.51 -24.81 -24.74
N ALA A 106 -11.31 -25.28 -24.39
CA ALA A 106 -10.51 -26.16 -25.23
C ALA A 106 -11.23 -27.51 -25.47
N ASP A 107 -11.79 -28.12 -24.42
CA ASP A 107 -12.57 -29.37 -24.54
C ASP A 107 -13.79 -29.19 -25.45
N LYS A 108 -14.50 -28.06 -25.32
CA LYS A 108 -15.62 -27.72 -26.19
C LYS A 108 -15.19 -27.53 -27.64
N ALA A 109 -14.07 -26.84 -27.88
CA ALA A 109 -13.52 -26.64 -29.22
C ALA A 109 -13.08 -27.98 -29.85
N ILE A 110 -12.43 -28.85 -29.07
CA ILE A 110 -12.04 -30.20 -29.51
C ILE A 110 -13.27 -31.03 -29.89
N ALA A 111 -14.33 -30.99 -29.07
CA ALA A 111 -15.57 -31.70 -29.37
C ALA A 111 -16.21 -31.22 -30.68
N GLN A 112 -16.26 -29.90 -30.90
CA GLN A 112 -16.78 -29.30 -32.13
C GLN A 112 -15.92 -29.67 -33.35
N GLU A 113 -14.60 -29.61 -33.23
CA GLU A 113 -13.69 -29.94 -34.34
C GLU A 113 -13.76 -31.44 -34.68
N LYS A 114 -13.92 -32.31 -33.69
CA LYS A 114 -14.13 -33.75 -33.91
C LYS A 114 -15.43 -34.00 -34.67
N GLU A 115 -16.52 -33.33 -34.32
CA GLU A 115 -17.77 -33.44 -35.07
C GLU A 115 -17.61 -32.95 -36.51
N ARG A 116 -16.90 -31.83 -36.71
CA ARG A 116 -16.60 -31.29 -38.04
C ARG A 116 -15.77 -32.26 -38.87
N ALA A 117 -14.71 -32.83 -38.30
CA ALA A 117 -13.85 -33.81 -38.94
C ALA A 117 -14.64 -35.07 -39.37
N ILE A 118 -15.52 -35.59 -38.50
CA ILE A 118 -16.37 -36.74 -38.83
C ILE A 118 -17.31 -36.41 -40.01
N LYS A 119 -17.94 -35.22 -40.01
CA LYS A 119 -18.81 -34.79 -41.12
C LYS A 119 -18.02 -34.66 -42.42
N GLN A 120 -16.84 -34.07 -42.37
CA GLN A 120 -15.97 -33.94 -43.54
C GLN A 120 -15.53 -35.31 -44.08
N SER A 121 -15.06 -36.22 -43.22
CA SER A 121 -14.69 -37.58 -43.66
C SER A 121 -15.86 -38.33 -44.28
N LYS A 122 -17.09 -38.17 -43.76
CA LYS A 122 -18.29 -38.78 -44.37
C LYS A 122 -18.57 -38.20 -45.76
N ALA A 123 -18.41 -36.89 -45.96
CA ALA A 123 -18.58 -36.26 -47.26
C ALA A 123 -17.53 -36.78 -48.26
N GLU A 124 -16.25 -36.83 -47.86
CA GLU A 124 -15.16 -37.35 -48.69
C GLU A 124 -15.37 -38.83 -49.06
N MET A 125 -15.87 -39.66 -48.13
CA MET A 125 -16.24 -41.05 -48.40
C MET A 125 -17.41 -41.17 -49.38
N ALA A 126 -18.42 -40.30 -49.28
CA ALA A 126 -19.55 -40.27 -50.20
C ALA A 126 -19.09 -39.88 -51.62
N ASP A 127 -18.25 -38.85 -51.75
CA ASP A 127 -17.69 -38.42 -53.03
C ASP A 127 -16.83 -39.51 -53.67
N LEU A 128 -16.03 -40.23 -52.87
CA LEU A 128 -15.25 -41.37 -53.33
C LEU A 128 -16.15 -42.52 -53.80
N ALA A 129 -17.21 -42.84 -53.05
CA ALA A 129 -18.17 -43.89 -53.42
C ALA A 129 -18.90 -43.55 -54.73
N ILE A 130 -19.34 -42.31 -54.90
CA ILE A 130 -19.93 -41.80 -56.15
C ILE A 130 -18.92 -41.92 -57.29
N SER A 131 -17.68 -41.47 -57.10
CA SER A 131 -16.63 -41.56 -58.12
C SER A 131 -16.33 -43.00 -58.54
N MET A 132 -16.28 -43.94 -57.59
CA MET A 132 -16.13 -45.37 -57.89
C MET A 132 -17.33 -45.94 -58.63
N ALA A 133 -18.56 -45.58 -58.21
CA ALA A 133 -19.79 -46.02 -58.87
C ALA A 133 -19.86 -45.51 -60.32
N SER A 134 -19.56 -44.22 -60.55
CA SER A 134 -19.47 -43.63 -61.89
C SER A 134 -18.45 -44.37 -62.75
N LYS A 135 -17.27 -44.66 -62.22
CA LYS A 135 -16.20 -45.37 -62.95
C LYS A 135 -16.54 -46.85 -63.21
N LEU A 136 -17.29 -47.49 -62.32
CA LEU A 136 -17.79 -48.86 -62.52
C LEU A 136 -18.88 -48.89 -63.60
N VAL A 137 -19.80 -47.91 -63.60
CA VAL A 137 -20.81 -47.76 -64.65
C VAL A 137 -20.13 -47.50 -65.99
N GLU A 138 -19.20 -46.55 -66.07
CA GLU A 138 -18.42 -46.27 -67.28
C GLU A 138 -17.72 -47.51 -67.83
N LYS A 139 -17.20 -48.40 -66.96
CA LYS A 139 -16.56 -49.66 -67.36
C LYS A 139 -17.54 -50.77 -67.76
N ASN A 140 -18.77 -50.78 -67.24
CA ASN A 140 -19.82 -51.77 -67.57
C ASN A 140 -20.75 -51.33 -68.72
N VAL A 141 -20.64 -50.07 -69.15
CA VAL A 141 -21.28 -49.57 -70.37
C VAL A 141 -20.40 -50.00 -71.56
N ASP A 142 -20.50 -51.28 -71.91
CA ASP A 142 -20.07 -51.79 -73.21
C ASP A 142 -21.25 -51.75 -74.19
N ALA A 143 -20.99 -51.82 -75.50
CA ALA A 143 -21.97 -51.62 -76.57
C ALA A 143 -23.24 -52.52 -76.45
N THR A 144 -23.14 -53.65 -75.76
CA THR A 144 -24.24 -54.58 -75.42
C THR A 144 -25.18 -54.07 -74.33
N THR A 145 -24.68 -53.33 -73.32
CA THR A 145 -25.50 -52.77 -72.24
C THR A 145 -26.35 -51.59 -72.74
N ASN A 146 -25.82 -50.77 -73.65
CA ASN A 146 -26.57 -49.69 -74.29
C ASN A 146 -27.74 -50.20 -75.12
N LYS A 147 -27.57 -51.32 -75.83
CA LYS A 147 -28.64 -51.91 -76.65
C LYS A 147 -29.79 -52.45 -75.78
N LYS A 148 -29.46 -53.06 -74.64
CA LYS A 148 -30.45 -53.56 -73.67
C LYS A 148 -31.16 -52.43 -72.92
N LEU A 149 -30.45 -51.37 -72.52
CA LEU A 149 -31.05 -50.18 -71.93
C LEU A 149 -32.00 -49.46 -72.91
N ILE A 150 -31.64 -49.41 -74.20
CA ILE A 150 -32.50 -48.86 -75.25
C ILE A 150 -33.74 -49.74 -75.46
N ASP A 151 -33.59 -51.06 -75.53
CA ASP A 151 -34.73 -51.99 -75.66
C ASP A 151 -35.64 -51.94 -74.43
N ASP A 152 -35.10 -51.88 -73.20
CA ASP A 152 -35.89 -51.78 -71.96
C ASP A 152 -36.62 -50.42 -71.88
N PHE A 153 -35.98 -49.31 -72.28
CA PHE A 153 -36.63 -47.99 -72.33
C PHE A 153 -37.70 -47.90 -73.42
N LEU A 154 -37.48 -48.53 -74.58
CA LEU A 154 -38.48 -48.64 -75.65
C LEU A 154 -39.63 -49.57 -75.28
N SER A 155 -39.38 -50.61 -74.48
CA SER A 155 -40.41 -51.51 -73.95
C SER A 155 -41.27 -50.82 -72.89
N GLU A 156 -40.68 -50.05 -71.98
CA GLU A 156 -41.45 -49.38 -70.91
C GLU A 156 -42.17 -48.11 -71.39
N ALA A 157 -41.60 -47.39 -72.36
CA ALA A 157 -42.30 -46.31 -73.06
C ALA A 157 -43.35 -46.83 -74.08
N GLY A 158 -43.23 -48.07 -74.52
CA GLY A 158 -44.19 -48.76 -75.38
C GLY A 158 -45.37 -49.39 -74.63
N ASP A 159 -45.25 -49.60 -73.31
CA ASP A 159 -46.29 -50.22 -72.46
C ASP A 159 -47.16 -49.17 -71.74
N THR A 160 -47.03 -47.88 -72.09
CA THR A 160 -47.90 -46.81 -71.59
C THR A 160 -49.08 -46.45 -72.53
N GLN A 161 -49.36 -47.25 -73.57
CA GLN A 161 -50.63 -47.24 -74.33
C GLN A 161 -51.01 -48.62 -74.87
#